data_AF-A0A8C0Q6V0-F1
#
_entry.id   AF-A0A8C0Q6V0-F1
#
_cell.length_a   1.000
_cell.length_b   1.000
_cell.length_c   1.000
_cell.angle_alpha   90.00
_cell.angle_beta   90.00
_cell.angle_gamma   90.00
#
_symmetry.space_group_name_H-M   'P 1'
#
loop_
_entity.id
_entity.type
_entity.pdbx_description
1 polymer ?
#
loop_
_entity_poly.entity_id
_entity_poly.type
_entity_poly.pdbx_seq_one_letter_code
_entity_poly.pdbx_strand_id
1 'polypeptide(L)'
;MGLLDSEPGSVLNVVSTALNDTVEFYRWTWSITDKRVENWPLMQSPLPTLCISTLYLLFVWLGPKWMKDREPFQMRLVLIIYNFGMVLLNLFIFRELFMGSYNAGYSYICQSVDYSDNVNEVRIAAALWWYFVSKGVEYLDTVFFILRKKNNQVSFLHVYHHCTMFTLWWIGIKWVAGGQAFFGAQLNSFIHVIMYSYYGLTAFGPWIQKYLWWKRYLTMLQLVQFHVTIGHTALSLYTDCPFPKWMHWALIAYAISFIFLFLNFYVRTYKEPKKAKTGKTAVNECSMTVHQPWTKLPA
;
A
#
# COMPACT_ATOMS: atom_id res chain seq x y z
N MET A 1 54.87 -14.00 -6.69
CA MET A 1 54.85 -12.52 -6.71
C MET A 1 54.10 -12.12 -7.96
N GLY A 2 52.91 -11.53 -7.83
CA GLY A 2 52.00 -11.28 -8.96
C GLY A 2 50.54 -11.18 -8.52
N LEU A 3 50.30 -10.45 -7.43
CA LEU A 3 49.00 -9.92 -7.06
C LEU A 3 49.00 -8.44 -7.46
N LEU A 4 47.90 -7.99 -8.06
CA LEU A 4 47.53 -6.58 -8.29
C LEU A 4 48.23 -5.88 -9.46
N ASP A 5 47.58 -5.91 -10.63
CA ASP A 5 47.55 -4.77 -11.56
C ASP A 5 46.21 -4.79 -12.33
N SER A 6 45.11 -4.50 -11.63
CA SER A 6 43.86 -4.12 -12.29
C SER A 6 43.99 -2.65 -12.71
N GLU A 7 44.20 -2.40 -13.99
CA GLU A 7 44.40 -1.04 -14.52
C GLU A 7 43.26 -0.09 -14.10
N PRO A 8 43.57 1.07 -13.49
CA PRO A 8 42.56 2.04 -13.06
C PRO A 8 41.73 2.61 -14.23
N GLY A 9 42.25 2.56 -15.47
CA GLY A 9 41.52 2.97 -16.68
C GLY A 9 40.37 2.04 -17.08
N SER A 10 40.48 0.74 -16.80
CA SER A 10 39.43 -0.25 -17.11
C SER A 10 38.20 -0.05 -16.22
N VAL A 11 38.41 0.13 -14.92
CA VAL A 11 37.32 0.34 -13.95
C VAL A 11 36.66 1.71 -14.17
N LEU A 12 37.42 2.77 -14.43
CA LEU A 12 36.86 4.09 -14.74
C LEU A 12 36.01 4.07 -16.01
N ASN A 13 36.44 3.35 -17.05
CA ASN A 13 35.68 3.20 -18.29
C ASN A 13 34.40 2.40 -18.06
N VAL A 14 34.46 1.28 -17.33
CA VAL A 14 33.26 0.50 -16.98
C VAL A 14 32.26 1.32 -16.15
N VAL A 15 32.75 2.07 -15.16
CA VAL A 15 31.90 2.95 -14.34
C VAL A 15 31.32 4.08 -15.18
N SER A 16 32.11 4.70 -16.06
CA SER A 16 31.64 5.77 -16.95
C SER A 16 30.58 5.28 -17.95
N THR A 17 30.77 4.10 -18.54
CA THR A 17 29.78 3.49 -19.44
C THR A 17 28.49 3.17 -18.69
N ALA A 18 28.59 2.51 -17.53
CA ALA A 18 27.42 2.20 -16.71
C ALA A 18 26.66 3.47 -16.26
N LEU A 19 27.39 4.55 -15.94
CA LEU A 19 26.80 5.84 -15.62
C LEU A 19 26.09 6.45 -16.83
N ASN A 20 26.74 6.48 -18.00
CA ASN A 20 26.13 7.00 -19.22
C ASN A 20 24.88 6.21 -19.62
N ASP A 21 24.94 4.89 -19.59
CA ASP A 21 23.79 4.01 -19.88
C ASP A 21 22.64 4.27 -18.90
N THR A 22 22.95 4.49 -17.62
CA THR A 22 21.95 4.82 -16.60
C THR A 22 21.33 6.20 -16.85
N VAL A 23 22.14 7.21 -17.22
CA VAL A 23 21.64 8.55 -17.53
C VAL A 23 20.81 8.54 -18.81
N GLU A 24 21.20 7.79 -19.83
CA GLU A 24 20.44 7.64 -21.07
C GLU A 24 19.11 6.93 -20.81
N PHE A 25 19.12 5.82 -20.06
CA PHE A 25 17.90 5.14 -19.65
C PHE A 25 16.98 6.09 -18.88
N TYR A 26 17.51 6.84 -17.91
CA TYR A 26 16.75 7.85 -17.18
C TYR A 26 16.13 8.87 -18.14
N ARG A 27 16.92 9.51 -19.01
CA ARG A 27 16.42 10.49 -19.98
C ARG A 27 15.35 9.90 -20.90
N TRP A 28 15.54 8.66 -21.36
CA TRP A 28 14.55 7.95 -22.16
C TRP A 28 13.24 7.73 -21.39
N THR A 29 13.30 7.27 -20.13
CA THR A 29 12.08 7.11 -19.32
C THR A 29 11.34 8.42 -19.16
N TRP A 30 12.04 9.55 -18.98
CA TRP A 30 11.41 10.87 -18.91
C TRP A 30 10.78 11.32 -20.23
N SER A 31 11.31 10.89 -21.38
CA SER A 31 10.75 11.23 -22.69
C SER A 31 9.39 10.57 -22.98
N ILE A 32 9.10 9.45 -22.30
CA ILE A 32 7.87 8.66 -22.48
C ILE A 32 6.85 8.84 -21.34
N THR A 33 7.02 9.85 -20.49
CA THR A 33 6.08 10.12 -19.40
C THR A 33 4.75 10.62 -19.93
N ASP A 34 3.67 10.32 -19.23
CA ASP A 34 2.34 10.80 -19.57
C ASP A 34 2.25 12.32 -19.37
N LYS A 35 2.06 13.05 -20.47
CA LYS A 35 2.01 14.52 -20.48
C LYS A 35 0.79 15.07 -19.74
N ARG A 36 -0.30 14.31 -19.65
CA ARG A 36 -1.57 14.76 -19.05
C ARG A 36 -1.43 15.04 -17.55
N VAL A 37 -0.55 14.31 -16.89
CA VAL A 37 -0.35 14.39 -15.43
C VAL A 37 0.88 15.21 -15.03
N GLU A 38 1.65 15.73 -15.99
CA GLU A 38 2.97 16.33 -15.75
C GLU A 38 2.92 17.49 -14.75
N ASN A 39 1.90 18.34 -14.88
CA ASN A 39 1.72 19.54 -14.07
C ASN A 39 0.92 19.28 -12.78
N TRP A 40 0.52 18.04 -12.52
CA TRP A 40 -0.25 17.71 -11.32
C TRP A 40 0.64 17.68 -10.07
N PRO A 41 0.08 17.96 -8.89
CA PRO A 41 0.86 17.95 -7.66
C PRO A 41 1.55 16.59 -7.46
N LEU A 42 2.81 16.65 -7.02
CA LEU A 42 3.71 15.50 -6.80
C LEU A 42 4.16 14.76 -8.07
N MET A 43 3.73 15.13 -9.28
CA MET A 43 4.09 14.42 -10.53
C MET A 43 5.32 14.99 -11.26
N GLN A 44 5.78 16.19 -10.89
CA GLN A 44 6.94 16.83 -11.51
C GLN A 44 8.26 16.08 -11.25
N SER A 45 8.40 15.48 -10.07
CA SER A 45 9.62 14.80 -9.64
C SER A 45 9.29 13.63 -8.70
N PRO A 46 10.09 12.55 -8.67
CA PRO A 46 9.97 11.50 -7.66
C PRO A 46 10.36 11.97 -6.25
N LEU A 47 11.15 13.05 -6.14
CA LEU A 47 11.74 13.48 -4.87
C LEU A 47 10.71 13.76 -3.77
N PRO A 48 9.60 14.51 -4.01
CA PRO A 48 8.60 14.73 -2.96
C PRO A 48 7.99 13.42 -2.44
N THR A 49 7.66 12.48 -3.31
CA THR A 49 7.13 11.16 -2.95
C THR A 49 8.13 10.39 -2.09
N LEU A 50 9.40 10.34 -2.50
CA LEU A 50 10.46 9.67 -1.75
C LEU A 50 10.74 10.35 -0.40
N CYS A 51 10.71 11.67 -0.33
CA CYS A 51 10.82 12.42 0.92
C CYS A 51 9.68 12.07 1.87
N ILE A 52 8.42 12.05 1.40
CA ILE A 52 7.26 11.68 2.22
C ILE A 52 7.38 10.23 2.71
N SER A 53 7.73 9.28 1.84
CA SER A 53 7.96 7.88 2.22
C SER A 53 9.09 7.73 3.24
N THR A 54 10.17 8.49 3.09
CA THR A 54 11.31 8.48 4.03
C THR A 54 10.90 9.04 5.39
N LEU A 55 10.19 10.18 5.42
CA LEU A 55 9.65 10.76 6.65
C LEU A 55 8.67 9.81 7.34
N TYR A 56 7.84 9.10 6.59
CA TYR A 56 6.95 8.07 7.10
C TYR A 56 7.74 6.94 7.78
N LEU A 57 8.77 6.38 7.13
CA LEU A 57 9.59 5.32 7.73
C LEU A 57 10.35 5.80 8.97
N LEU A 58 10.87 7.03 8.95
CA LEU A 58 11.49 7.66 10.11
C LEU A 58 10.50 7.80 11.26
N PHE A 59 9.26 8.22 10.98
CA PHE A 59 8.20 8.30 11.98
C PHE A 59 7.83 6.91 12.54
N VAL A 60 7.73 5.88 11.70
CA VAL A 60 7.46 4.51 12.14
C VAL A 60 8.57 3.98 13.05
N TRP A 61 9.82 4.38 12.82
CA TRP A 61 10.96 3.97 13.64
C TRP A 61 11.11 4.78 14.95
N LEU A 62 10.93 6.11 14.88
CA LEU A 62 11.10 7.02 16.03
C LEU A 62 9.84 7.14 16.89
N GLY A 63 8.67 7.09 16.29
CA GLY A 63 7.38 7.31 16.95
C GLY A 63 7.14 6.37 18.14
N PRO A 64 7.34 5.04 18.02
CA PRO A 64 7.19 4.13 19.16
C PRO A 64 8.17 4.41 20.30
N LYS A 65 9.40 4.88 19.98
CA LYS A 65 10.41 5.25 20.99
C LYS A 65 9.98 6.51 21.73
N TRP A 66 9.51 7.52 21.00
CA TRP A 66 9.01 8.77 21.55
C TRP A 66 7.74 8.59 22.39
N MET A 67 6.87 7.65 22.00
CA MET A 67 5.65 7.32 22.74
C MET A 67 5.90 6.44 23.97
N LYS A 68 7.11 5.89 24.18
CA LYS A 68 7.38 4.90 25.25
C LYS A 68 6.91 5.41 26.62
N ASP A 69 7.31 6.63 26.97
CA ASP A 69 7.09 7.24 28.30
C ASP A 69 5.88 8.19 28.33
N ARG A 70 5.02 8.15 27.29
CA ARG A 70 3.82 9.00 27.16
C ARG A 70 2.54 8.19 27.27
N GLU A 71 1.46 8.80 27.71
CA GLU A 71 0.13 8.16 27.64
C GLU A 71 -0.40 8.12 26.20
N PRO A 72 -1.24 7.11 25.85
CA PRO A 72 -1.85 7.05 24.52
C PRO A 72 -2.82 8.21 24.30
N PHE A 73 -2.68 8.90 23.16
CA PHE A 73 -3.50 10.05 22.84
C PHE A 73 -4.98 9.67 22.60
N GLN A 74 -5.89 10.44 23.21
CA GLN A 74 -7.34 10.31 23.02
C GLN A 74 -7.80 11.16 21.83
N MET A 75 -7.68 10.62 20.62
CA MET A 75 -7.99 11.34 19.37
C MET A 75 -9.28 10.85 18.70
N ARG A 76 -10.32 10.55 19.48
CA ARG A 76 -11.55 9.92 18.98
C ARG A 76 -12.23 10.74 17.87
N LEU A 77 -12.41 12.04 18.08
CA LEU A 77 -13.02 12.92 17.09
C LEU A 77 -12.20 12.99 15.79
N VAL A 78 -10.87 13.12 15.92
CA VAL A 78 -9.94 13.15 14.77
C VAL A 78 -10.05 11.86 13.95
N LEU A 79 -10.09 10.70 14.61
CA LEU A 79 -10.29 9.42 13.93
C LEU A 79 -11.63 9.34 13.22
N ILE A 80 -12.71 9.82 13.84
CA ILE A 80 -14.04 9.84 13.21
C ILE A 80 -13.97 10.68 11.93
N ILE A 81 -13.51 11.93 12.02
CA ILE A 81 -13.39 12.85 10.87
C ILE A 81 -12.51 12.24 9.78
N TYR A 82 -11.35 11.71 10.16
CA TYR A 82 -10.41 11.08 9.21
C TYR A 82 -11.03 9.88 8.49
N ASN A 83 -11.62 8.92 9.22
CA ASN A 83 -12.19 7.72 8.62
C ASN A 83 -13.36 8.08 7.69
N PHE A 84 -14.25 9.00 8.08
CA PHE A 84 -15.32 9.47 7.20
C PHE A 84 -14.80 10.25 5.99
N GLY A 85 -13.75 11.07 6.17
CA GLY A 85 -13.06 11.73 5.06
C GLY A 85 -12.50 10.71 4.06
N MET A 86 -11.88 9.64 4.56
CA MET A 86 -11.37 8.54 3.72
C MET A 86 -12.50 7.77 3.01
N VAL A 87 -13.66 7.59 3.65
CA VAL A 87 -14.85 7.03 2.99
C VAL A 87 -15.27 7.90 1.81
N LEU A 88 -15.39 9.21 2.01
CA LEU A 88 -15.80 10.14 0.95
C LEU A 88 -14.78 10.19 -0.18
N LEU A 89 -13.48 10.23 0.14
CA LEU A 89 -12.40 10.21 -0.86
C LEU A 89 -12.43 8.94 -1.71
N ASN A 90 -12.52 7.77 -1.08
CA ASN A 90 -12.55 6.50 -1.81
C ASN A 90 -13.86 6.30 -2.60
N LEU A 91 -14.99 6.83 -2.09
CA LEU A 91 -16.24 6.82 -2.83
C LEU A 91 -16.17 7.71 -4.07
N PHE A 92 -15.56 8.90 -3.93
CA PHE A 92 -15.29 9.79 -5.05
C PHE A 92 -14.42 9.10 -6.10
N ILE A 93 -13.28 8.52 -5.71
CA ILE A 93 -12.39 7.81 -6.64
C ILE A 93 -13.13 6.66 -7.35
N PHE A 94 -13.86 5.84 -6.59
CA PHE A 94 -14.63 4.73 -7.16
C PHE A 94 -15.66 5.22 -8.17
N ARG A 95 -16.41 6.28 -7.84
CA ARG A 95 -17.41 6.88 -8.73
C ARG A 95 -16.76 7.43 -10.00
N GLU A 96 -15.65 8.15 -9.89
CA GLU A 96 -14.97 8.75 -11.03
C GLU A 96 -14.36 7.69 -11.95
N LEU A 97 -13.77 6.63 -11.39
CA LEU A 97 -13.30 5.49 -12.19
C LEU A 97 -14.47 4.77 -12.86
N PHE A 98 -15.58 4.53 -12.15
CA PHE A 98 -16.75 3.87 -12.71
C PHE A 98 -17.39 4.67 -13.84
N MET A 99 -17.68 5.96 -13.61
CA MET A 99 -18.29 6.83 -14.61
C MET A 99 -17.33 7.09 -15.78
N GLY A 100 -16.04 7.31 -15.51
CA GLY A 100 -15.03 7.53 -16.54
C GLY A 100 -14.89 6.33 -17.46
N SER A 101 -14.69 5.13 -16.90
CA SER A 101 -14.57 3.89 -17.67
C SER A 101 -15.85 3.53 -18.42
N TYR A 102 -17.03 3.72 -17.80
CA TYR A 102 -18.32 3.48 -18.47
C TYR A 102 -18.50 4.40 -19.68
N ASN A 103 -18.25 5.70 -19.51
CA ASN A 103 -18.41 6.69 -20.58
C ASN A 103 -17.34 6.57 -21.68
N ALA A 104 -16.15 6.08 -21.34
CA ALA A 104 -15.09 5.77 -22.31
C ALA A 104 -15.34 4.43 -23.04
N GLY A 105 -16.32 3.63 -22.61
CA GLY A 105 -16.58 2.32 -23.20
C GLY A 105 -15.50 1.29 -22.91
N TYR A 106 -14.85 1.36 -21.74
CA TYR A 106 -13.75 0.48 -21.37
C TYR A 106 -14.17 -0.98 -21.31
N SER A 107 -13.30 -1.84 -21.85
CA SER A 107 -13.40 -3.28 -21.63
C SER A 107 -12.78 -3.66 -20.29
N TYR A 108 -13.55 -4.38 -19.45
CA TYR A 108 -13.05 -4.93 -18.20
C TYR A 108 -12.08 -6.09 -18.40
N ILE A 109 -11.99 -6.67 -19.60
CA ILE A 109 -11.10 -7.79 -19.90
C ILE A 109 -9.73 -7.29 -20.35
N CYS A 110 -9.70 -6.35 -21.29
CA CYS A 110 -8.46 -5.81 -21.84
C CYS A 110 -8.67 -4.39 -22.35
N GLN A 111 -7.86 -3.46 -21.86
CA GLN A 111 -7.95 -2.03 -22.13
C GLN A 111 -6.54 -1.43 -22.20
N SER A 112 -6.14 -0.97 -23.37
CA SER A 112 -4.92 -0.19 -23.53
C SER A 112 -5.04 1.17 -22.83
N VAL A 113 -3.89 1.78 -22.57
CA VAL A 113 -3.86 3.18 -22.16
C VAL A 113 -4.08 4.04 -23.39
N ASP A 114 -5.08 4.91 -23.34
CA ASP A 114 -5.19 6.03 -24.28
C ASP A 114 -4.53 7.26 -23.62
N TYR A 115 -3.56 7.84 -24.31
CA TYR A 115 -2.83 9.04 -23.88
C TYR A 115 -3.41 10.33 -24.47
N SER A 116 -4.57 10.26 -25.12
CA SER A 116 -5.27 11.43 -25.64
C SER A 116 -5.82 12.33 -24.53
N ASP A 117 -6.05 13.61 -24.88
CA ASP A 117 -6.69 14.61 -24.01
C ASP A 117 -8.23 14.48 -24.01
N ASN A 118 -8.76 13.29 -24.33
CA ASN A 118 -10.19 13.04 -24.22
C ASN A 118 -10.65 13.24 -22.77
N VAL A 119 -11.78 13.95 -22.61
CA VAL A 119 -12.35 14.29 -21.30
C VAL A 119 -12.52 13.07 -20.40
N ASN A 120 -12.92 11.92 -20.94
CA ASN A 120 -13.09 10.70 -20.15
C ASN A 120 -11.74 10.06 -19.75
N GLU A 121 -10.74 10.09 -20.63
CA GLU A 121 -9.40 9.56 -20.34
C GLU A 121 -8.67 10.40 -19.30
N VAL A 122 -8.74 11.73 -19.43
CA VAL A 122 -8.18 12.67 -18.44
C VAL A 122 -8.92 12.51 -17.09
N ARG A 123 -10.22 12.25 -17.10
CA ARG A 123 -11.00 11.97 -15.89
C ARG A 123 -10.55 10.68 -15.20
N ILE A 124 -10.28 9.62 -15.96
CA ILE A 124 -9.75 8.35 -15.41
C ILE A 124 -8.34 8.59 -14.84
N ALA A 125 -7.46 9.27 -15.59
CA ALA A 125 -6.13 9.65 -15.11
C ALA A 125 -6.21 10.45 -13.80
N ALA A 126 -7.14 11.41 -13.70
CA ALA A 126 -7.34 12.22 -12.50
C ALA A 126 -7.83 11.39 -11.32
N ALA A 127 -8.75 10.45 -11.55
CA ALA A 127 -9.21 9.54 -10.51
C ALA A 127 -8.08 8.61 -10.03
N LEU A 128 -7.23 8.13 -10.93
CA LEU A 128 -6.03 7.35 -10.59
C LEU A 128 -5.00 8.19 -9.83
N TRP A 129 -4.84 9.47 -10.15
CA TRP A 129 -4.00 10.38 -9.37
C TRP A 129 -4.57 10.61 -7.96
N TRP A 130 -5.88 10.81 -7.82
CA TRP A 130 -6.52 10.87 -6.50
C TRP A 130 -6.35 9.58 -5.71
N TYR A 131 -6.36 8.43 -6.39
CA TYR A 131 -6.02 7.14 -5.78
C TYR A 131 -4.56 7.10 -5.30
N PHE A 132 -3.60 7.61 -6.07
CA PHE A 132 -2.22 7.77 -5.60
C PHE A 132 -2.14 8.67 -4.36
N VAL A 133 -2.80 9.83 -4.38
CA VAL A 133 -2.85 10.76 -3.24
C VAL A 133 -3.45 10.09 -2.01
N SER A 134 -4.50 9.28 -2.17
CA SER A 134 -5.13 8.56 -1.06
C SER A 134 -4.11 7.66 -0.36
N LYS A 135 -3.22 6.96 -1.07
CA LYS A 135 -2.15 6.14 -0.46
C LYS A 135 -1.17 6.93 0.39
N GLY A 136 -0.89 8.18 0.04
CA GLY A 136 -0.13 9.09 0.87
C GLY A 136 -0.88 9.47 2.15
N VAL A 137 -2.19 9.75 2.04
CA VAL A 137 -3.05 10.05 3.20
C VAL A 137 -3.18 8.85 4.15
N GLU A 138 -3.21 7.62 3.61
CA GLU A 138 -3.26 6.37 4.37
C GLU A 138 -2.04 6.17 5.30
N TYR A 139 -0.94 6.91 5.12
CA TYR A 139 0.18 6.91 6.08
C TYR A 139 -0.27 7.34 7.48
N LEU A 140 -1.28 8.19 7.55
CA LEU A 140 -1.87 8.64 8.81
C LEU A 140 -2.47 7.48 9.62
N ASP A 141 -2.90 6.38 9.00
CA ASP A 141 -3.36 5.19 9.74
C ASP A 141 -2.28 4.68 10.68
N THR A 142 -1.05 4.59 10.18
CA THR A 142 0.12 4.14 10.95
C THR A 142 0.47 5.16 12.04
N VAL A 143 0.38 6.46 11.71
CA VAL A 143 0.59 7.54 12.68
C VAL A 143 -0.39 7.40 13.85
N PHE A 144 -1.68 7.21 13.56
CA PHE A 144 -2.69 7.03 14.59
C PHE A 144 -2.49 5.77 15.41
N PHE A 145 -2.05 4.65 14.82
CA PHE A 145 -1.73 3.44 15.57
C PHE A 145 -0.59 3.67 16.57
N ILE A 146 0.48 4.34 16.15
CA ILE A 146 1.64 4.64 17.01
C ILE A 146 1.24 5.58 18.14
N LEU A 147 0.56 6.69 17.84
CA LEU A 147 0.14 7.67 18.84
C LEU A 147 -0.86 7.11 19.86
N ARG A 148 -1.60 6.05 19.50
CA ARG A 148 -2.53 5.34 20.39
C ARG A 148 -1.90 4.14 21.10
N LYS A 149 -0.58 3.93 20.94
CA LYS A 149 0.15 2.74 21.43
C LYS A 149 -0.44 1.41 20.96
N LYS A 150 -1.03 1.36 19.76
CA LYS A 150 -1.53 0.14 19.10
C LYS A 150 -0.47 -0.47 18.19
N ASN A 151 0.75 -0.64 18.72
CA ASN A 151 1.91 -1.13 17.97
C ASN A 151 1.71 -2.55 17.41
N ASN A 152 0.80 -3.33 17.98
CA ASN A 152 0.41 -4.65 17.44
C ASN A 152 -0.26 -4.57 16.06
N GLN A 153 -0.81 -3.41 15.68
CA GLN A 153 -1.39 -3.17 14.36
C GLN A 153 -0.34 -2.76 13.32
N VAL A 154 0.81 -2.22 13.76
CA VAL A 154 1.93 -1.83 12.91
C VAL A 154 2.82 -3.05 12.66
N SER A 155 2.34 -3.97 11.82
CA SER A 155 3.10 -5.13 11.39
C SER A 155 4.09 -4.77 10.27
N PHE A 156 5.11 -5.62 10.05
CA PHE A 156 6.01 -5.47 8.90
C PHE A 156 5.24 -5.42 7.58
N LEU A 157 4.23 -6.29 7.43
CA LEU A 157 3.38 -6.35 6.23
C LEU A 157 2.64 -5.03 6.00
N HIS A 158 2.09 -4.44 7.06
CA HIS A 158 1.42 -3.14 7.01
C HIS A 158 2.37 -2.05 6.50
N VAL A 159 3.54 -1.91 7.13
CA VAL A 159 4.52 -0.86 6.77
C VAL A 159 5.08 -1.09 5.36
N TYR A 160 5.39 -2.34 4.99
CA TYR A 160 5.82 -2.71 3.65
C TYR A 160 4.78 -2.27 2.61
N HIS A 161 3.52 -2.73 2.78
CA HIS A 161 2.42 -2.39 1.88
C HIS A 161 2.24 -0.88 1.71
N HIS A 162 2.11 -0.12 2.80
CA HIS A 162 1.89 1.32 2.71
C HIS A 162 3.07 2.02 2.02
N CYS A 163 4.31 1.70 2.41
CA CYS A 163 5.50 2.31 1.81
C CYS A 163 5.61 2.03 0.30
N THR A 164 5.42 0.77 -0.11
CA THR A 164 5.56 0.37 -1.51
C THR A 164 4.40 0.87 -2.36
N MET A 165 3.15 0.80 -1.88
CA MET A 165 1.98 1.20 -2.67
C MET A 165 2.05 2.67 -3.09
N PHE A 166 2.40 3.58 -2.19
CA PHE A 166 2.52 4.99 -2.53
C PHE A 166 3.58 5.25 -3.61
N THR A 167 4.74 4.58 -3.49
CA THR A 167 5.86 4.74 -4.43
C THR A 167 5.58 4.07 -5.78
N LEU A 168 5.01 2.87 -5.79
CA LEU A 168 4.66 2.14 -7.02
C LEU A 168 3.55 2.84 -7.79
N TRP A 169 2.54 3.39 -7.10
CA TRP A 169 1.49 4.16 -7.76
C TRP A 169 2.00 5.48 -8.34
N TRP A 170 3.00 6.13 -7.73
CA TRP A 170 3.64 7.29 -8.35
C TRP A 170 4.23 6.94 -9.73
N ILE A 171 4.93 5.80 -9.83
CA ILE A 171 5.43 5.27 -11.10
C ILE A 171 4.25 4.94 -12.03
N GLY A 172 3.21 4.27 -11.53
CA GLY A 172 2.00 3.97 -12.30
C GLY A 172 1.39 5.19 -12.96
N ILE A 173 1.16 6.27 -12.20
CA ILE A 173 0.55 7.50 -12.71
C ILE A 173 1.50 8.22 -13.67
N LYS A 174 2.80 8.27 -13.38
CA LYS A 174 3.75 9.04 -14.20
C LYS A 174 3.88 8.51 -15.64
N TRP A 175 3.70 7.20 -15.85
CA TRP A 175 3.88 6.57 -17.16
C TRP A 175 2.61 5.93 -17.75
N VAL A 176 1.66 5.50 -16.92
CA VAL A 176 0.57 4.60 -17.32
C VAL A 176 -0.74 5.01 -16.59
N ALA A 177 -1.11 6.29 -16.65
CA ALA A 177 -2.30 6.83 -15.99
C ALA A 177 -3.61 6.46 -16.74
N GLY A 178 -3.90 5.16 -16.86
CA GLY A 178 -5.13 4.68 -17.51
C GLY A 178 -5.05 3.20 -17.86
N GLY A 179 -5.90 2.77 -18.80
CA GLY A 179 -5.95 1.38 -19.25
C GLY A 179 -6.25 0.41 -18.11
N GLN A 180 -5.75 -0.82 -18.20
CA GLN A 180 -6.01 -1.92 -17.25
C GLN A 180 -5.76 -1.59 -15.77
N ALA A 181 -4.93 -0.59 -15.45
CA ALA A 181 -4.68 -0.17 -14.07
C ALA A 181 -5.95 0.32 -13.34
N PHE A 182 -6.98 0.78 -14.09
CA PHE A 182 -8.23 1.28 -13.52
C PHE A 182 -8.96 0.24 -12.65
N PHE A 183 -8.94 -1.03 -13.07
CA PHE A 183 -9.73 -2.09 -12.44
C PHE A 183 -9.28 -2.36 -11.00
N GLY A 184 -7.95 -2.47 -10.80
CA GLY A 184 -7.37 -2.66 -9.47
C GLY A 184 -7.66 -1.48 -8.53
N ALA A 185 -7.49 -0.25 -9.03
CA ALA A 185 -7.78 0.96 -8.24
C ALA A 185 -9.27 1.09 -7.91
N GLN A 186 -10.14 0.77 -8.85
CA GLN A 186 -11.60 0.82 -8.66
C GLN A 186 -12.04 -0.17 -7.58
N LEU A 187 -11.64 -1.44 -7.70
CA LEU A 187 -12.00 -2.46 -6.71
C LEU A 187 -11.39 -2.15 -5.34
N ASN A 188 -10.14 -1.70 -5.27
CA ASN A 188 -9.52 -1.30 -4.01
C ASN A 188 -10.28 -0.13 -3.35
N SER A 189 -10.64 0.90 -4.12
CA SER A 189 -11.38 2.05 -3.62
C SER A 189 -12.74 1.64 -3.05
N PHE A 190 -13.45 0.73 -3.73
CA PHE A 190 -14.71 0.18 -3.23
C PHE A 190 -14.54 -0.55 -1.89
N ILE A 191 -13.54 -1.43 -1.79
CA ILE A 191 -13.25 -2.12 -0.52
C ILE A 191 -12.81 -1.15 0.57
N HIS A 192 -12.06 -0.09 0.22
CA HIS A 192 -11.64 0.95 1.16
C HIS A 192 -12.83 1.77 1.68
N VAL A 193 -13.87 2.03 0.88
CA VAL A 193 -15.14 2.61 1.38
C VAL A 193 -15.72 1.77 2.50
N ILE A 194 -15.80 0.44 2.33
CA ILE A 194 -16.33 -0.48 3.33
C ILE A 194 -15.41 -0.53 4.56
N MET A 195 -14.10 -0.60 4.34
CA MET A 195 -13.10 -0.69 5.40
C MET A 195 -13.07 0.56 6.29
N TYR A 196 -13.00 1.76 5.70
CA TYR A 196 -13.01 3.01 6.45
C TYR A 196 -14.37 3.28 7.09
N SER A 197 -15.47 2.82 6.50
CA SER A 197 -16.78 2.85 7.15
C SER A 197 -16.77 1.99 8.42
N TYR A 198 -16.22 0.78 8.36
CA TYR A 198 -16.05 -0.07 9.54
C TYR A 198 -15.20 0.64 10.62
N TYR A 199 -14.06 1.20 10.25
CA TYR A 199 -13.19 1.90 11.21
C TYR A 199 -13.82 3.17 11.80
N GLY A 200 -14.50 3.97 10.98
CA GLY A 200 -15.29 5.13 11.43
C GLY A 200 -16.36 4.72 12.42
N LEU A 201 -17.10 3.64 12.14
CA LEU A 201 -18.10 3.09 13.06
C LEU A 201 -17.46 2.59 14.38
N THR A 202 -16.31 1.91 14.33
CA THR A 202 -15.61 1.48 15.56
C THR A 202 -15.14 2.66 16.42
N ALA A 203 -14.88 3.83 15.82
CA ALA A 203 -14.43 5.03 16.52
C ALA A 203 -15.56 5.67 17.36
N PHE A 204 -16.84 5.33 17.14
CA PHE A 204 -17.93 5.71 18.05
C PHE A 204 -17.95 4.93 19.38
N GLY A 205 -16.98 4.03 19.59
CA GLY A 205 -16.74 3.40 20.89
C GLY A 205 -17.53 2.11 21.10
N PRO A 206 -17.50 1.57 22.34
CA PRO A 206 -17.97 0.21 22.65
C PRO A 206 -19.44 -0.04 22.30
N TRP A 207 -20.27 1.00 22.39
CA TRP A 207 -21.69 0.95 22.07
C TRP A 207 -21.98 0.59 20.61
N ILE A 208 -21.13 0.99 19.67
CA ILE A 208 -21.27 0.62 18.26
C ILE A 208 -20.47 -0.64 17.94
N GLN A 209 -19.31 -0.85 18.57
CA GLN A 209 -18.43 -2.00 18.32
C GLN A 209 -19.14 -3.35 18.50
N LYS A 210 -20.09 -3.45 19.43
CA LYS A 210 -20.90 -4.67 19.64
C LYS A 210 -21.73 -5.10 18.42
N TYR A 211 -22.12 -4.16 17.55
CA TYR A 211 -22.88 -4.45 16.33
C TYR A 211 -21.97 -4.76 15.14
N LEU A 212 -20.65 -4.59 15.26
CA LEU A 212 -19.67 -4.77 14.18
C LEU A 212 -19.10 -6.19 14.14
N TRP A 213 -19.99 -7.19 14.22
CA TRP A 213 -19.67 -8.63 14.21
C TRP A 213 -19.09 -9.09 12.86
N TRP A 214 -19.33 -8.33 11.79
CA TRP A 214 -18.98 -8.69 10.42
C TRP A 214 -17.51 -8.41 10.03
N LYS A 215 -16.63 -8.14 11.01
CA LYS A 215 -15.19 -7.92 10.79
C LYS A 215 -14.52 -9.03 9.97
N ARG A 216 -14.90 -10.29 10.19
CA ARG A 216 -14.37 -11.46 9.44
C ARG A 216 -14.68 -11.35 7.95
N TYR A 217 -15.88 -10.90 7.59
CA TYR A 217 -16.29 -10.73 6.19
C TYR A 217 -15.52 -9.60 5.50
N LEU A 218 -15.19 -8.52 6.22
CA LEU A 218 -14.34 -7.46 5.69
C LEU A 218 -12.97 -8.01 5.28
N THR A 219 -12.33 -8.81 6.14
CA THR A 219 -11.05 -9.45 5.78
C THR A 219 -11.20 -10.41 4.60
N MET A 220 -12.30 -11.17 4.52
CA MET A 220 -12.57 -12.03 3.36
C MET A 220 -12.74 -11.24 2.06
N LEU A 221 -13.46 -10.11 2.10
CA LEU A 221 -13.61 -9.23 0.94
C LEU A 221 -12.26 -8.68 0.46
N GLN A 222 -11.37 -8.28 1.38
CA GLN A 222 -10.01 -7.84 1.03
C GLN A 222 -9.20 -8.96 0.38
N LEU A 223 -9.27 -10.19 0.90
CA LEU A 223 -8.60 -11.33 0.29
C LEU A 223 -9.15 -11.64 -1.10
N VAL A 224 -10.47 -11.63 -1.27
CA VAL A 224 -11.11 -11.84 -2.57
C VAL A 224 -10.68 -10.76 -3.57
N GLN A 225 -10.63 -9.48 -3.15
CA GLN A 225 -10.12 -8.38 -3.98
C GLN A 225 -8.72 -8.71 -4.52
N PHE A 226 -7.78 -9.11 -3.67
CA PHE A 226 -6.43 -9.45 -4.12
C PHE A 226 -6.42 -10.58 -5.16
N HIS A 227 -7.17 -11.66 -4.95
CA HIS A 227 -7.24 -12.77 -5.90
C HIS A 227 -7.87 -12.36 -7.23
N VAL A 228 -8.93 -11.55 -7.19
CA VAL A 228 -9.60 -11.03 -8.39
C VAL A 228 -8.65 -10.12 -9.18
N THR A 229 -7.92 -9.21 -8.52
CA THR A 229 -6.94 -8.33 -9.20
C THR A 229 -5.78 -9.11 -9.80
N ILE A 230 -5.26 -10.13 -9.11
CA ILE A 230 -4.20 -11.00 -9.63
C ILE A 230 -4.71 -11.81 -10.84
N GLY A 231 -5.90 -12.40 -10.73
CA GLY A 231 -6.52 -13.17 -11.82
C GLY A 231 -6.79 -12.30 -13.05
N HIS A 232 -7.25 -11.06 -12.84
CA HIS A 232 -7.44 -10.07 -13.91
C HIS A 232 -6.13 -9.72 -14.63
N THR A 233 -5.05 -9.53 -13.87
CA THR A 233 -3.71 -9.30 -14.44
C THR A 233 -3.22 -10.50 -15.25
N ALA A 234 -3.42 -11.72 -14.74
CA ALA A 234 -3.07 -12.94 -15.44
C ALA A 234 -3.87 -13.13 -16.74
N LEU A 235 -5.16 -12.80 -16.72
CA LEU A 235 -6.01 -12.81 -17.92
C LEU A 235 -5.55 -11.79 -18.96
N SER A 236 -5.16 -10.59 -18.52
CA SER A 236 -4.64 -9.54 -19.40
C SER A 236 -3.36 -9.97 -20.13
N LEU A 237 -2.48 -10.71 -19.44
CA LEU A 237 -1.29 -11.32 -20.05
C LEU A 237 -1.63 -12.49 -20.99
N TYR A 238 -2.58 -13.33 -20.62
CA TYR A 238 -3.00 -14.47 -21.44
C TYR A 238 -3.63 -14.04 -22.77
N THR A 239 -4.36 -12.93 -22.76
CA THR A 239 -5.03 -12.36 -23.94
C THR A 239 -4.12 -11.44 -24.77
N ASP A 240 -2.84 -11.33 -24.42
CA ASP A 240 -1.84 -10.43 -25.01
C ASP A 240 -2.35 -8.99 -25.18
N CYS A 241 -2.95 -8.47 -24.11
CA CYS A 241 -3.51 -7.13 -24.11
C CYS A 241 -2.45 -6.06 -24.43
N PRO A 242 -2.73 -5.05 -25.28
CA PRO A 242 -1.82 -3.94 -25.61
C PRO A 242 -1.68 -2.92 -24.46
N PHE A 243 -1.45 -3.43 -23.25
CA PHE A 243 -1.09 -2.67 -22.07
C PHE A 243 0.42 -2.89 -21.79
N PRO A 244 1.15 -1.90 -21.25
CA PRO A 244 2.60 -2.03 -21.08
C PRO A 244 3.00 -3.27 -20.27
N LYS A 245 3.67 -4.23 -20.93
CA LYS A 245 4.00 -5.54 -20.35
C LYS A 245 4.82 -5.43 -19.06
N TRP A 246 5.71 -4.43 -18.98
CA TRP A 246 6.52 -4.19 -17.77
C TRP A 246 5.64 -3.91 -16.54
N MET A 247 4.48 -3.27 -16.70
CA MET A 247 3.56 -2.98 -15.59
C MET A 247 2.87 -4.26 -15.10
N HIS A 248 2.48 -5.15 -16.01
CA HIS A 248 1.96 -6.47 -15.64
C HIS A 248 3.00 -7.28 -14.85
N TRP A 249 4.25 -7.31 -15.31
CA TRP A 249 5.33 -8.01 -14.62
C TRP A 249 5.64 -7.39 -13.25
N ALA A 250 5.63 -6.06 -13.14
CA ALA A 250 5.79 -5.38 -11.86
C ALA A 250 4.68 -5.75 -10.86
N LEU A 251 3.43 -5.82 -11.32
CA LEU A 251 2.30 -6.21 -10.48
C LEU A 251 2.37 -7.69 -10.05
N ILE A 252 2.81 -8.59 -10.93
CA ILE A 252 3.06 -9.99 -10.58
C ILE A 252 4.18 -10.10 -9.54
N ALA A 253 5.30 -9.41 -9.74
CA ALA A 253 6.40 -9.40 -8.80
C ALA A 253 5.94 -8.90 -7.41
N TYR A 254 5.10 -7.87 -7.38
CA TYR A 254 4.49 -7.37 -6.15
C TYR A 254 3.52 -8.38 -5.51
N ALA A 255 2.70 -9.08 -6.30
CA ALA A 255 1.81 -10.12 -5.79
C ALA A 255 2.60 -11.28 -5.15
N ILE A 256 3.68 -11.71 -5.78
CA ILE A 256 4.57 -12.75 -5.26
C ILE A 256 5.22 -12.32 -3.95
N SER A 257 5.73 -11.08 -3.87
CA SER A 257 6.32 -10.56 -2.62
C SER A 257 5.28 -10.54 -1.49
N PHE A 258 4.03 -10.15 -1.79
CA PHE A 258 2.93 -10.14 -0.82
C PHE A 258 2.59 -11.55 -0.32
N ILE A 259 2.50 -12.53 -1.21
CA ILE A 259 2.25 -13.94 -0.85
C ILE A 259 3.36 -14.46 0.06
N PHE A 260 4.63 -14.20 -0.27
CA PHE A 260 5.76 -14.62 0.56
C PHE A 260 5.71 -14.01 1.96
N LEU A 261 5.38 -12.72 2.07
CA LEU A 261 5.25 -12.03 3.35
C LEU A 261 4.07 -12.55 4.18
N PHE A 262 2.93 -12.84 3.55
CA PHE A 262 1.80 -13.48 4.23
C PHE A 262 2.13 -14.89 4.72
N LEU A 263 2.83 -15.69 3.90
CA LEU A 263 3.25 -17.03 4.28
C LEU A 263 4.22 -16.97 5.47
N ASN A 264 5.20 -16.07 5.44
CA ASN A 264 6.13 -15.84 6.56
C ASN A 264 5.38 -15.43 7.84
N PHE A 265 4.43 -14.50 7.73
CA PHE A 265 3.57 -14.12 8.86
C PHE A 265 2.76 -15.32 9.40
N TYR A 266 2.18 -16.12 8.52
CA TYR A 266 1.39 -17.29 8.89
C TYR A 266 2.25 -18.35 9.60
N VAL A 267 3.43 -18.66 9.07
CA VAL A 267 4.35 -19.64 9.67
C VAL A 267 4.77 -19.18 11.07
N ARG A 268 5.20 -17.93 11.22
CA ARG A 268 5.62 -17.38 12.53
C ARG A 268 4.49 -17.31 13.56
N THR A 269 3.26 -17.07 13.11
CA THR A 269 2.12 -16.89 14.03
C THR A 269 1.49 -18.21 14.44
N TYR A 270 1.40 -19.18 13.52
CA TYR A 270 0.61 -20.40 13.70
C TYR A 270 1.42 -21.70 13.76
N LYS A 271 2.60 -21.76 13.13
CA LYS A 271 3.40 -22.99 13.05
C LYS A 271 4.62 -22.98 13.96
N GLU A 272 5.23 -21.83 14.22
CA GLU A 272 6.34 -21.76 15.16
C GLU A 272 5.83 -22.02 16.59
N PRO A 273 6.40 -22.99 17.33
CA PRO A 273 6.04 -23.19 18.72
C PRO A 273 6.36 -21.91 19.49
N LYS A 274 5.36 -21.36 20.19
CA LYS A 274 5.58 -20.22 21.08
C LYS A 274 6.71 -20.61 22.04
N LYS A 275 7.90 -20.03 21.88
CA LYS A 275 9.00 -20.24 22.82
C LYS A 275 8.46 -19.90 24.20
N ALA A 276 8.37 -20.91 25.07
CA ALA A 276 8.08 -20.70 26.47
C ALA A 276 9.09 -19.67 26.97
N LYS A 277 8.62 -18.55 27.53
CA LYS A 277 9.50 -17.64 28.26
C LYS A 277 10.13 -18.48 29.36
N THR A 278 11.39 -18.85 29.20
CA THR A 278 12.19 -19.45 30.26
C THR A 278 12.27 -18.41 31.37
N GLY A 279 11.38 -18.55 32.35
CA GLY A 279 11.41 -17.75 33.56
C GLY A 279 12.75 -18.00 34.23
N LYS A 280 13.52 -16.92 34.40
CA LYS A 280 14.51 -16.91 35.48
C LYS A 280 13.72 -17.02 36.77
N THR A 281 13.83 -18.18 37.40
CA THR A 281 13.38 -18.44 38.76
C THR A 281 14.04 -17.44 39.70
N ALA A 282 13.25 -16.52 40.24
CA ALA A 282 13.55 -15.84 41.49
C ALA A 282 12.31 -16.00 42.36
N VAL A 283 12.47 -16.86 43.35
CA VAL A 283 11.50 -17.21 44.39
C VAL A 283 11.36 -16.02 45.35
N ASN A 284 10.16 -15.46 45.49
CA ASN A 284 9.48 -15.30 46.79
C ASN A 284 8.13 -14.56 46.67
N GLU A 285 7.10 -15.29 47.13
CA GLU A 285 5.94 -14.87 47.92
C GLU A 285 4.91 -13.83 47.43
N CYS A 286 3.72 -14.39 47.18
CA CYS A 286 2.46 -14.09 47.87
C CYS A 286 1.46 -13.08 47.24
N SER A 287 0.40 -13.69 46.68
CA SER A 287 -1.03 -13.35 46.85
C SER A 287 -1.73 -12.38 45.87
N MET A 288 -2.72 -12.98 45.16
CA MET A 288 -4.00 -12.44 44.67
C MET A 288 -3.96 -11.33 43.57
N THR A 289 -4.68 -11.37 42.45
CA THR A 289 -5.90 -12.10 42.09
C THR A 289 -6.08 -12.13 40.55
N VAL A 290 -6.43 -13.31 40.07
CA VAL A 290 -7.25 -13.71 38.90
C VAL A 290 -7.86 -12.60 38.02
N HIS A 291 -7.51 -12.61 36.72
CA HIS A 291 -8.52 -12.70 35.65
C HIS A 291 -7.97 -13.42 34.42
N GLN A 292 -8.52 -14.61 34.17
CA GLN A 292 -8.23 -15.47 33.02
C GLN A 292 -8.76 -14.88 31.69
N PRO A 293 -8.12 -15.25 30.56
CA PRO A 293 -8.55 -14.93 29.21
C PRO A 293 -9.57 -15.96 28.69
N TRP A 294 -10.76 -15.52 28.32
CA TRP A 294 -11.74 -16.38 27.67
C TRP A 294 -11.49 -16.49 26.16
N THR A 295 -10.90 -17.64 25.84
CA THR A 295 -11.37 -18.64 24.86
C THR A 295 -11.31 -18.32 23.35
N LYS A 296 -10.33 -19.01 22.74
CA LYS A 296 -10.47 -19.77 21.49
C LYS A 296 -11.82 -20.51 21.42
N LEU A 297 -12.41 -20.64 20.23
CA LEU A 297 -12.69 -21.92 19.57
C LEU A 297 -13.14 -21.68 18.10
N PRO A 298 -12.96 -22.68 17.21
CA PRO A 298 -13.04 -22.59 15.76
C PRO A 298 -14.39 -23.04 15.16
N ALA A 299 -14.78 -22.40 14.06
CA ALA A 299 -15.43 -22.91 12.84
C ALA A 299 -15.58 -21.71 11.86
#